data_AF-A0A8I1S3E7-F1
#
_entry.id   AF-A0A8I1S3E7-F1
#
_cell.length_a   1.000
_cell.length_b   1.000
_cell.length_c   1.000
_cell.angle_alpha   90.00
_cell.angle_beta   90.00
_cell.angle_gamma   90.00
#
_symmetry.space_group_name_H-M   'P 1'
#
loop_
_entity.id
_entity.type
_entity.pdbx_description
1 polymer ?
#
loop_
_entity_poly.entity_id
_entity_poly.type
_entity_poly.pdbx_seq_one_letter_code
_entity_poly.pdbx_strand_id
1 'polypeptide(L)' 'MKRRDLMRKLREHAKVTGQSIAEVEGGNHTKVTIGGMQTTVPRHSEINEITAKAILKLMGVEQ' A
#
# COMPACT_ATOMS: atom_id res chain seq x y z
N MET A 1 3.99 11.45 -3.50
CA MET A 1 3.05 11.48 -2.36
C MET A 1 3.71 10.97 -1.08
N LYS A 2 3.24 11.37 0.10
CA LYS A 2 3.80 10.90 1.38
C LYS A 2 3.48 9.41 1.59
N ARG A 3 4.44 8.63 2.10
CA ARG A 3 4.23 7.20 2.45
C ARG A 3 3.04 7.03 3.39
N ARG A 4 2.88 7.93 4.35
CA ARG A 4 1.75 7.91 5.31
C ARG A 4 0.39 7.96 4.60
N ASP A 5 0.25 8.80 3.57
CA ASP A 5 -0.99 8.89 2.79
C ASP A 5 -1.24 7.62 1.96
N LEU A 6 -0.18 7.06 1.35
CA LEU A 6 -0.29 5.80 0.61
C LEU A 6 -0.75 4.65 1.54
N MET A 7 -0.14 4.51 2.72
CA MET A 7 -0.53 3.47 3.68
C MET A 7 -1.93 3.71 4.25
N ARG A 8 -2.35 4.96 4.43
CA ARG A 8 -3.72 5.28 4.85
C ARG A 8 -4.72 4.80 3.79
N LYS A 9 -4.52 5.16 2.51
CA LYS A 9 -5.39 4.71 1.41
C LYS A 9 -5.50 3.18 1.33
N LEU A 10 -4.38 2.46 1.51
CA LEU A 10 -4.37 1.00 1.52
C LEU A 10 -5.19 0.41 2.68
N ARG A 11 -5.05 0.96 3.90
CA ARG A 11 -5.86 0.54 5.06
C ARG A 11 -7.34 0.84 4.87
N GLU A 12 -7.66 2.03 4.36
CA GLU A 12 -9.04 2.42 4.08
C GLU A 12 -9.67 1.48 3.06
N HIS A 13 -8.95 1.16 1.97
CA HIS A 13 -9.41 0.19 0.99
C HIS A 13 -9.67 -1.19 1.61
N ALA A 14 -8.72 -1.74 2.37
CA ALA A 14 -8.89 -3.02 3.05
C ALA A 14 -10.13 -3.02 3.98
N LYS A 15 -10.38 -1.92 4.68
CA LYS A 15 -11.56 -1.75 5.53
C LYS A 15 -12.86 -1.70 4.71
N VAL A 16 -12.86 -0.98 3.60
CA VAL A 16 -14.03 -0.86 2.70
C VAL A 16 -14.35 -2.20 2.02
N THR A 17 -13.33 -2.96 1.62
CA THR A 17 -13.50 -4.28 1.01
C THR A 17 -13.71 -5.40 2.03
N GLY A 18 -13.62 -5.10 3.33
CA GLY A 18 -13.71 -6.10 4.40
C GLY A 18 -12.56 -7.11 4.41
N GLN A 19 -11.44 -6.79 3.77
CA GLN A 19 -10.28 -7.65 3.66
C GLN A 19 -9.31 -7.45 4.82
N SER A 20 -8.64 -8.52 5.22
CA SER A 20 -7.57 -8.44 6.21
C SER A 20 -6.33 -7.78 5.60
N ILE A 21 -5.74 -6.84 6.33
CA ILE A 21 -4.47 -6.21 5.98
C ILE A 21 -3.34 -6.74 6.87
N ALA A 22 -2.23 -7.14 6.26
CA ALA A 22 -1.01 -7.53 6.95
C ALA A 22 0.14 -6.65 6.45
N GLU A 23 0.82 -5.99 7.39
CA GLU A 23 1.97 -5.13 7.12
C GLU A 23 3.21 -5.80 7.74
N VAL A 24 4.15 -6.24 6.91
CA VAL A 24 5.41 -6.85 7.36
C VAL A 24 6.55 -5.94 6.98
N GLU A 25 7.20 -5.35 7.97
CA GLU A 25 8.35 -4.47 7.75
C GLU A 25 9.62 -5.29 7.53
N GLY A 26 10.26 -5.11 6.38
CA GLY A 26 11.61 -5.56 6.13
C GLY A 26 12.62 -4.43 6.32
N GLY A 27 13.87 -4.64 5.87
CA GLY A 27 14.92 -3.62 5.96
C GLY A 27 14.56 -2.34 5.19
N ASN A 28 14.49 -2.42 3.86
CA ASN A 28 14.30 -1.24 2.99
C ASN A 28 12.85 -1.03 2.49
N HIS A 29 11.99 -2.05 2.64
CA HIS A 29 10.62 -2.03 2.13
C HIS A 29 9.66 -2.62 3.17
N THR A 30 8.43 -2.12 3.20
CA THR A 30 7.30 -2.71 3.93
C THR A 30 6.49 -3.55 2.95
N LYS A 31 6.33 -4.84 3.21
CA LYS A 31 5.38 -5.70 2.48
C LYS A 31 3.98 -5.44 3.02
N VAL A 32 3.04 -5.18 2.12
CA VAL A 32 1.63 -5.00 2.47
C VAL A 32 0.82 -6.06 1.72
N THR A 33 0.04 -6.83 2.47
CA THR A 33 -0.84 -7.86 1.94
C THR A 33 -2.29 -7.51 2.29
N ILE A 34 -3.18 -7.49 1.31
CA ILE A 34 -4.62 -7.21 1.50
C ILE A 34 -5.41 -8.33 0.84
N GLY A 35 -6.08 -9.15 1.65
CA GLY A 35 -7.02 -10.18 1.17
C GLY A 35 -6.50 -11.16 0.11
N GLY A 36 -5.19 -11.33 -0.01
CA GLY A 36 -4.51 -12.19 -0.99
C GLY A 36 -3.62 -11.46 -1.99
N MET A 37 -3.79 -10.14 -2.18
CA MET A 37 -2.89 -9.33 -2.98
C MET A 37 -1.70 -8.87 -2.14
N GLN A 38 -0.49 -8.90 -2.69
CA GLN A 38 0.73 -8.46 -1.99
C GLN A 38 1.47 -7.41 -2.81
N THR A 39 1.95 -6.36 -2.15
CA THR A 39 2.83 -5.33 -2.73
C THR A 39 3.96 -4.98 -1.77
N THR A 40 4.95 -4.24 -2.29
CA THR A 40 6.02 -3.66 -1.49
C THR A 40 5.95 -2.14 -1.55
N VAL A 41 6.05 -1.51 -0.39
CA VAL A 41 6.05 -0.06 -0.24
C VAL A 41 7.45 0.35 0.22
N PRO A 42 8.16 1.23 -0.51
CA PRO A 42 9.44 1.77 -0.08
C PRO A 42 9.33 2.46 1.28
N ARG A 43 10.37 2.39 2.13
CA ARG A 43 10.39 3.06 3.44
C ARG A 43 10.81 4.54 3.39
N HIS A 44 10.70 5.19 2.24
CA HIS A 44 10.97 6.62 2.12
C HIS A 44 9.78 7.45 2.62
N SER A 45 10.04 8.63 3.17
CA SER A 45 8.98 9.56 3.59
C SER A 45 8.14 10.03 2.41
N GLU A 46 8.78 10.23 1.26
CA GLU A 46 8.16 10.53 -0.02
C GLU A 46 8.33 9.38 -1.00
N ILE A 47 7.21 8.98 -1.59
CA ILE A 47 7.14 7.99 -2.65
C ILE A 47 6.85 8.74 -3.95
N ASN A 48 7.59 8.41 -5.00
CA ASN A 48 7.30 8.93 -6.33
C ASN A 48 5.83 8.67 -6.69
N GLU A 49 5.16 9.67 -7.24
CA GLU A 49 3.72 9.60 -7.51
C GLU A 49 3.35 8.48 -8.48
N ILE A 50 4.21 8.18 -9.46
CA ILE A 50 4.04 7.09 -10.42
C ILE A 50 4.05 5.75 -9.68
N THR A 51 5.05 5.55 -8.81
CA THR A 51 5.16 4.34 -7.99
C THR A 51 3.96 4.17 -7.08
N ALA A 52 3.53 5.24 -6.43
CA ALA A 52 2.41 5.16 -5.51
C ALA A 52 1.08 4.87 -6.24
N LYS A 53 0.84 5.50 -7.40
CA LYS A 53 -0.31 5.19 -8.26
C LYS A 53 -0.28 3.75 -8.76
N ALA A 54 0.89 3.25 -9.16
CA ALA A 54 1.06 1.86 -9.58
C ALA A 54 0.71 0.88 -8.44
N ILE A 55 1.13 1.17 -7.20
CA ILE A 55 0.79 0.36 -6.03
C ILE A 55 -0.72 0.39 -5.75
N LEU A 56 -1.34 1.57 -5.81
CA LEU A 56 -2.78 1.72 -5.57
C LEU A 56 -3.61 1.00 -6.64
N LYS A 57 -3.19 1.08 -7.91
CA LYS A 57 -3.81 0.36 -9.01
C LYS A 57 -3.67 -1.16 -8.87
N LEU A 58 -2.47 -1.64 -8.53
CA LEU A 58 -2.21 -3.06 -8.28
C LEU A 58 -3.10 -3.61 -7.17
N MET A 59 -3.34 -2.80 -6.14
CA MET A 59 -4.17 -3.15 -4.99
C MET A 59 -5.66 -2.89 -5.20
N GLY A 60 -6.09 -2.46 -6.39
CA GLY A 60 -7.50 -2.18 -6.69
C GLY A 60 -8.08 -0.96 -5.99
N VAL A 61 -7.24 -0.07 -5.45
CA VAL A 61 -7.66 1.15 -4.74
C VAL A 61 -8.04 2.28 -5.70
N GLU A 62 -7.32 2.39 -6.83
CA GLU A 62 -7.60 3.36 -7.90
C GLU A 62 -7.73 2.61 -9.23
N GLN A 63 -8.76 2.93 -10.03
CA GLN A 63 -8.98 2.38 -11.38
C GLN A 63 -8.36 3.28 -12.46
#